data_AF-A0A8J3NCD8-F1
#
_entry.id   AF-A0A8J3NCD8-F1
#
_cell.length_a   1.000
_cell.length_b   1.000
_cell.length_c   1.000
_cell.angle_alpha   90.00
_cell.angle_beta   90.00
_cell.angle_gamma   90.00
#
_symmetry.space_group_name_H-M   'P 1'
#
loop_
_entity.id
_entity.type
_entity.pdbx_description
1 polymer ?
#
loop_
_entity_poly.entity_id
_entity_poly.type
_entity_poly.pdbx_seq_one_letter_code
_entity_poly.pdbx_strand_id
1 'polypeptide(L)'
;MGQWMVGVCAERYQAERLYQHDQVEVSVPTGHPMAAGDLVVLVAPGDDAPVVFGLARVLTPPYQVDRVPDDPDDADPEGPSAAVVTYLRRRLDVPVPAATLDLVDEAESAAHAPVRLADEVYQRVADAVGPGPDPVVPQPEWMVSLDLPIEASSPAEAVRIFWTYVRQLGPRELPAFVWPRGDETAMRPYVLGEEHEMDPEEEDE
;
A
#
# COMPACT_ATOMS: atom_id res chain seq x y z
N MET A 1 -22.71 7.75 -10.42
CA MET A 1 -21.37 7.40 -9.91
C MET A 1 -21.59 6.91 -8.49
N GLY A 2 -21.29 5.63 -8.24
CA GLY A 2 -21.35 5.04 -6.91
C GLY A 2 -20.11 5.38 -6.09
N GLN A 3 -20.23 5.19 -4.78
CA GLN A 3 -19.15 5.31 -3.82
C GLN A 3 -19.12 4.05 -2.97
N TRP A 4 -17.95 3.45 -2.85
CA TRP A 4 -17.78 2.16 -2.19
C TRP A 4 -16.63 2.24 -1.19
N MET A 5 -16.73 1.50 -0.09
CA MET A 5 -15.60 1.17 0.77
C MET A 5 -15.19 -0.26 0.49
N VAL A 6 -13.90 -0.50 0.32
CA VAL A 6 -13.35 -1.82 -0.01
C VAL A 6 -12.17 -2.12 0.91
N GLY A 7 -12.22 -3.28 1.55
CA GLY A 7 -11.13 -3.80 2.38
C GLY A 7 -10.01 -4.38 1.54
N VAL A 8 -8.78 -4.11 1.97
CA VAL A 8 -7.53 -4.66 1.45
C VAL A 8 -6.87 -5.42 2.59
N CYS A 9 -6.43 -6.66 2.34
CA CYS A 9 -5.80 -7.47 3.38
C CYS A 9 -4.49 -6.84 3.87
N ALA A 10 -4.07 -7.22 5.08
CA ALA A 10 -2.87 -6.70 5.71
C ALA A 10 -1.62 -6.90 4.83
N GLU A 11 -1.48 -8.07 4.19
CA GLU A 11 -0.34 -8.38 3.33
C GLU A 11 -0.27 -7.45 2.12
N ARG A 12 -1.43 -7.20 1.48
CA ARG A 12 -1.48 -6.29 0.33
C ARG A 12 -1.25 -4.85 0.77
N TYR A 13 -1.81 -4.43 1.90
CA TYR A 13 -1.58 -3.09 2.44
C TYR A 13 -0.09 -2.85 2.74
N GLN A 14 0.61 -3.81 3.35
CA GLN A 14 2.05 -3.72 3.56
C GLN A 14 2.83 -3.67 2.24
N ALA A 15 2.38 -4.40 1.21
CA ALA A 15 2.99 -4.31 -0.12
C ALA A 15 2.81 -2.93 -0.77
N GLU A 16 1.66 -2.26 -0.56
CA GLU A 16 1.43 -0.89 -1.04
C GLU A 16 2.32 0.15 -0.33
N ARG A 17 2.62 -0.06 0.96
CA ARG A 17 3.59 0.78 1.69
C ARG A 17 5.02 0.61 1.18
N LEU A 18 5.34 -0.59 0.70
CA LEU A 18 6.69 -0.95 0.27
C LEU A 18 7.00 -0.59 -1.19
N TYR A 19 6.03 -0.78 -2.08
CA TYR A 19 6.20 -0.57 -3.51
C TYR A 19 5.18 0.44 -4.02
N GLN A 20 5.66 1.35 -4.89
CA GLN A 20 4.76 2.29 -5.54
C GLN A 20 3.89 1.57 -6.59
N HIS A 21 2.62 1.37 -6.27
CA HIS A 21 1.61 0.97 -7.26
C HIS A 21 0.65 2.12 -7.58
N ASP A 22 0.37 2.32 -8.87
CA ASP A 22 -0.66 3.25 -9.33
C ASP A 22 -2.06 2.66 -9.35
N GLN A 23 -2.14 1.33 -9.26
CA GLN A 23 -3.37 0.55 -9.29
C GLN A 23 -3.31 -0.56 -8.26
N VAL A 24 -4.48 -0.87 -7.72
CA VAL A 24 -4.68 -1.96 -6.76
C VAL A 24 -5.79 -2.85 -7.29
N GLU A 25 -5.55 -4.15 -7.29
CA GLU A 25 -6.58 -5.14 -7.51
C GLU A 25 -7.26 -5.43 -6.17
N VAL A 26 -8.59 -5.30 -6.12
CA VAL A 26 -9.38 -5.51 -4.91
C VAL A 26 -10.35 -6.66 -5.11
N SER A 27 -10.46 -7.52 -4.10
CA SER A 27 -11.41 -8.63 -4.09
C SER A 27 -12.84 -8.11 -3.97
N VAL A 28 -13.73 -8.64 -4.80
CA VAL A 28 -15.14 -8.28 -4.83
C VAL A 28 -16.00 -9.53 -5.03
N PRO A 29 -17.22 -9.59 -4.47
CA PRO A 29 -18.14 -10.67 -4.76
C PRO A 29 -18.47 -10.76 -6.25
N THR A 30 -18.73 -11.96 -6.73
CA THR A 30 -19.16 -12.18 -8.12
C THR A 30 -20.48 -11.48 -8.41
N GLY A 31 -20.56 -10.80 -9.55
CA GLY A 31 -21.75 -10.03 -9.94
C GLY A 31 -21.95 -8.71 -9.19
N HIS A 32 -20.95 -8.26 -8.41
CA HIS A 32 -21.04 -7.00 -7.67
C HIS A 32 -21.30 -5.80 -8.62
N PRO A 33 -22.21 -4.87 -8.28
CA PRO A 33 -22.68 -3.81 -9.19
C PRO A 33 -21.71 -2.62 -9.34
N MET A 34 -20.44 -2.80 -8.96
CA MET A 34 -19.44 -1.73 -9.02
C MET A 34 -19.11 -1.43 -10.48
N ALA A 35 -19.16 -0.16 -10.87
CA ALA A 35 -18.98 0.26 -12.25
C ALA A 35 -17.70 1.07 -12.43
N ALA A 36 -17.18 1.08 -13.67
CA ALA A 36 -16.05 1.92 -14.02
C ALA A 36 -16.37 3.39 -13.72
N GLY A 37 -15.41 4.09 -13.11
CA GLY A 37 -15.57 5.47 -12.68
C GLY A 37 -16.20 5.67 -11.31
N ASP A 38 -16.72 4.62 -10.65
CA ASP A 38 -17.15 4.70 -9.25
C ASP A 38 -15.96 5.05 -8.35
N LEU A 39 -16.26 5.75 -7.25
CA LEU A 39 -15.26 6.17 -6.27
C LEU A 39 -15.13 5.10 -5.18
N VAL A 40 -13.89 4.90 -4.71
CA VAL A 40 -13.56 3.87 -3.74
C VAL A 40 -12.78 4.47 -2.59
N VAL A 41 -13.17 4.13 -1.37
CA VAL A 41 -12.39 4.31 -0.14
C VAL A 41 -11.70 2.98 0.15
N LEU A 42 -10.38 3.01 0.27
CA LEU A 42 -9.58 1.83 0.57
C LEU A 42 -9.29 1.78 2.07
N VAL A 43 -9.66 0.66 2.69
CA VAL A 43 -9.42 0.40 4.11
C VAL A 43 -8.58 -0.86 4.29
N ALA A 44 -7.77 -0.89 5.33
CA ALA A 44 -6.97 -2.05 5.71
C ALA A 44 -7.06 -2.27 7.22
N PRO A 45 -6.75 -3.48 7.71
CA PRO A 45 -6.49 -3.69 9.13
C PRO A 45 -5.38 -2.74 9.61
N GLY A 46 -5.58 -2.12 10.77
CA GLY A 46 -4.53 -1.43 11.52
C GLY A 46 -4.29 -2.13 12.86
N ASP A 47 -3.31 -1.65 13.62
CA ASP A 47 -2.89 -2.29 14.89
C ASP A 47 -4.01 -2.28 15.94
N ASP A 48 -4.67 -1.14 16.14
CA ASP A 48 -5.76 -0.98 17.10
C ASP A 48 -7.15 -0.99 16.44
N ALA A 49 -7.25 -0.48 15.22
CA ALA A 49 -8.51 -0.35 14.49
C ALA A 49 -8.26 -0.31 12.97
N PRO A 50 -9.27 -0.60 12.13
CA PRO A 50 -9.16 -0.41 10.69
C PRO A 50 -8.77 1.03 10.33
N VAL A 51 -7.99 1.18 9.26
CA VAL A 51 -7.49 2.46 8.79
C VAL A 51 -7.86 2.71 7.34
N VAL A 52 -8.19 3.97 7.01
CA VAL A 52 -8.37 4.46 5.64
C VAL A 52 -7.02 4.92 5.12
N PHE A 53 -6.51 4.28 4.08
CA PHE A 53 -5.19 4.60 3.53
C PHE A 53 -5.22 5.21 2.12
N GLY A 54 -6.41 5.27 1.49
CA GLY A 54 -6.48 5.84 0.15
C GLY A 54 -7.89 6.10 -0.37
N LEU A 55 -7.94 6.99 -1.35
CA LEU A 55 -9.10 7.16 -2.23
C LEU A 55 -8.70 6.71 -3.62
N ALA A 56 -9.60 6.00 -4.28
CA ALA A 56 -9.37 5.44 -5.59
C ALA A 56 -10.61 5.59 -6.48
N ARG A 57 -10.44 5.21 -7.74
CA ARG A 57 -11.51 5.13 -8.72
C ARG A 57 -11.44 3.78 -9.41
N VAL A 58 -12.60 3.17 -9.63
CA VAL A 58 -12.69 1.93 -10.41
C VAL A 58 -12.24 2.19 -11.83
N LEU A 59 -11.18 1.51 -12.25
CA LEU A 59 -10.68 1.51 -13.62
C LEU A 59 -11.31 0.34 -14.40
N THR A 60 -11.18 -0.87 -13.85
CA THR A 60 -11.75 -2.10 -14.40
C THR A 60 -12.85 -2.58 -13.46
N PRO A 61 -14.12 -2.67 -13.91
CA PRO A 61 -15.21 -3.25 -13.13
C PRO A 61 -14.92 -4.71 -12.73
N PRO A 62 -15.72 -5.28 -11.81
CA PRO A 62 -15.59 -6.68 -11.40
C PRO A 62 -15.49 -7.65 -12.59
N TYR A 63 -14.43 -8.44 -12.62
CA TYR A 63 -14.21 -9.55 -13.55
C TYR A 63 -13.92 -10.83 -12.77
N GLN A 64 -14.25 -11.97 -13.36
CA GLN A 64 -13.89 -13.26 -12.78
C GLN A 64 -12.38 -13.46 -12.92
N VAL A 65 -11.72 -13.82 -11.83
CA VAL A 65 -10.29 -14.15 -11.87
C VAL A 65 -10.14 -15.49 -12.59
N ASP A 66 -9.25 -15.57 -13.58
CA ASP A 66 -9.02 -16.77 -14.38
C ASP A 66 -8.65 -17.95 -13.46
N ARG A 67 -9.45 -19.02 -13.51
CA ARG A 67 -9.24 -20.24 -12.72
C ARG A 67 -8.18 -21.12 -13.36
N VAL A 68 -7.49 -21.89 -12.53
CA VAL A 68 -6.65 -23.00 -13.03
C VAL A 68 -7.61 -24.15 -13.35
N PRO A 69 -7.71 -24.61 -14.62
CA PRO A 69 -8.77 -25.53 -15.06
C PRO A 69 -8.86 -26.90 -14.34
N ASP A 70 -7.87 -27.27 -13.55
CA ASP A 70 -7.72 -28.58 -12.90
C ASP A 70 -7.54 -28.51 -11.37
N ASP A 71 -7.83 -27.38 -10.72
CA ASP A 71 -7.79 -27.30 -9.25
C ASP A 71 -9.10 -27.86 -8.64
N PRO A 72 -9.06 -28.98 -7.88
CA PRO A 72 -10.25 -29.55 -7.26
C PRO A 72 -10.88 -28.66 -6.18
N ASP A 73 -10.16 -27.65 -5.68
CA ASP A 73 -10.70 -26.66 -4.72
C ASP A 73 -11.47 -25.52 -5.44
N ASP A 74 -11.37 -25.41 -6.78
CA ASP A 74 -12.05 -24.39 -7.61
C ASP A 74 -13.51 -24.77 -8.00
N ALA A 75 -14.15 -25.65 -7.23
CA ALA A 75 -15.46 -26.23 -7.54
C ALA A 75 -16.67 -25.27 -7.43
N ASP A 76 -16.48 -24.03 -6.96
CA ASP A 76 -17.58 -23.08 -6.76
C ASP A 76 -17.85 -22.29 -8.05
N PRO A 77 -19.02 -22.43 -8.73
CA PRO A 77 -19.34 -21.65 -9.94
C PRO A 77 -19.37 -20.13 -9.72
N GLU A 78 -19.43 -19.65 -8.48
CA GLU A 78 -19.36 -18.22 -8.09
C GLU A 78 -17.97 -17.80 -7.60
N GLY A 79 -16.91 -18.44 -8.11
CA GLY A 79 -15.51 -18.19 -7.77
C GLY A 79 -15.07 -16.72 -7.77
N PRO A 80 -13.91 -16.41 -7.16
CA PRO A 80 -13.54 -15.06 -6.78
C PRO A 80 -13.55 -14.09 -7.96
N SER A 81 -14.10 -12.90 -7.73
CA SER A 81 -14.02 -11.78 -8.66
C SER A 81 -13.10 -10.70 -8.10
N ALA A 82 -12.51 -9.93 -9.01
CA ALA A 82 -11.63 -8.82 -8.70
C ALA A 82 -12.04 -7.58 -9.49
N ALA A 83 -11.77 -6.41 -8.94
CA ALA A 83 -11.86 -5.14 -9.65
C ALA A 83 -10.51 -4.42 -9.59
N VAL A 84 -10.16 -3.65 -10.61
CA VAL A 84 -8.95 -2.82 -10.59
C VAL A 84 -9.34 -1.39 -10.28
N VAL A 85 -8.73 -0.82 -9.25
CA VAL A 85 -8.90 0.58 -8.87
C VAL A 85 -7.59 1.34 -9.07
N THR A 86 -7.66 2.60 -9.46
CA THR A 86 -6.50 3.50 -9.57
C THR A 86 -6.55 4.57 -8.49
N TYR A 87 -5.40 4.86 -7.87
CA TYR A 87 -5.34 5.83 -6.78
C TYR A 87 -5.67 7.24 -7.26
N LEU A 88 -6.51 7.92 -6.48
CA LEU A 88 -6.73 9.36 -6.55
C LEU A 88 -5.91 10.09 -5.47
N ARG A 89 -5.84 9.51 -4.26
CA ARG A 89 -5.11 10.05 -3.10
C ARG A 89 -4.59 8.90 -2.24
N ARG A 90 -3.43 9.08 -1.62
CA ARG A 90 -2.75 8.08 -0.77
C ARG A 90 -2.39 8.67 0.59
N ARG A 91 -2.53 7.87 1.64
CA ARG A 91 -2.11 8.09 3.03
C ARG A 91 -1.60 6.77 3.58
N LEU A 92 -0.49 6.28 3.02
CA LEU A 92 0.08 4.97 3.33
C LEU A 92 0.87 5.00 4.65
N ASP A 93 1.64 6.06 4.87
CA ASP A 93 2.53 6.16 6.05
C ASP A 93 1.81 6.71 7.28
N VAL A 94 0.84 7.59 7.06
CA VAL A 94 -0.01 8.18 8.11
C VAL A 94 -1.47 8.01 7.70
N PRO A 95 -2.02 6.78 7.76
CA PRO A 95 -3.40 6.52 7.38
C PRO A 95 -4.37 7.12 8.40
N VAL A 96 -5.61 7.35 7.98
CA VAL A 96 -6.65 7.93 8.84
C VAL A 96 -7.36 6.81 9.59
N PRO A 97 -7.37 6.77 10.93
CA PRO A 97 -8.08 5.72 11.66
C PRO A 97 -9.59 5.80 11.42
N ALA A 98 -10.24 4.68 11.08
CA ALA A 98 -11.68 4.65 10.80
C ALA A 98 -12.52 5.09 12.00
N ALA A 99 -12.01 4.85 13.22
CA ALA A 99 -12.62 5.32 14.46
C ALA A 99 -12.76 6.85 14.53
N THR A 100 -11.83 7.61 13.95
CA THR A 100 -11.92 9.09 13.92
C THR A 100 -13.00 9.61 12.98
N LEU A 101 -13.54 8.74 12.12
CA LEU A 101 -14.56 9.06 11.12
C LEU A 101 -15.92 8.45 11.45
N ASP A 102 -16.02 7.73 12.58
CA ASP A 102 -17.16 6.89 12.96
C ASP A 102 -17.50 5.83 11.90
N LEU A 103 -16.48 5.13 11.37
CA LEU A 103 -16.59 4.15 10.28
C LEU A 103 -16.06 2.75 10.61
N VAL A 104 -15.97 2.39 11.89
CA VAL A 104 -15.39 1.09 12.31
C VAL A 104 -16.22 -0.07 11.76
N ASP A 105 -17.55 -0.02 11.92
CA ASP A 105 -18.46 -1.08 11.48
C ASP A 105 -18.44 -1.26 9.95
N GLU A 106 -18.43 -0.16 9.19
CA GLU A 106 -18.31 -0.18 7.74
C GLU A 106 -16.96 -0.73 7.29
N ALA A 107 -15.87 -0.39 7.97
CA ALA A 107 -14.53 -0.86 7.63
C ALA A 107 -14.35 -2.36 7.92
N GLU A 108 -14.90 -2.85 9.04
CA GLU A 108 -14.91 -4.28 9.36
C GLU A 108 -15.79 -5.07 8.37
N SER A 109 -16.92 -4.51 7.96
CA SER A 109 -17.77 -5.08 6.92
C SER A 109 -17.06 -5.10 5.56
N ALA A 110 -16.33 -4.03 5.24
CA ALA A 110 -15.57 -3.88 4.00
C ALA A 110 -14.44 -4.90 3.85
N ALA A 111 -13.94 -5.48 4.95
CA ALA A 111 -12.97 -6.57 4.93
C ALA A 111 -13.52 -7.85 4.26
N HIS A 112 -14.84 -8.00 4.21
CA HIS A 112 -15.51 -9.19 3.66
C HIS A 112 -16.15 -8.91 2.30
N ALA A 113 -16.75 -7.74 2.12
CA ALA A 113 -17.37 -7.33 0.86
C ALA A 113 -17.46 -5.80 0.75
N PRO A 114 -17.43 -5.23 -0.46
CA PRO A 114 -17.57 -3.79 -0.64
C PRO A 114 -18.84 -3.22 0.01
N VAL A 115 -18.69 -2.15 0.78
CA VAL A 115 -19.79 -1.46 1.46
C VAL A 115 -20.18 -0.21 0.67
N ARG A 116 -21.48 0.00 0.43
CA ARG A 116 -21.96 1.21 -0.24
C ARG A 116 -21.90 2.39 0.71
N LEU A 117 -21.29 3.50 0.27
CA LEU A 117 -21.23 4.74 1.04
C LEU A 117 -22.29 5.75 0.55
N ALA A 118 -22.76 6.56 1.48
CA ALA A 118 -23.50 7.78 1.18
C ALA A 118 -22.55 8.91 0.80
N ASP A 119 -23.04 9.88 0.01
CA ASP A 119 -22.25 11.00 -0.50
C ASP A 119 -21.59 11.80 0.64
N GLU A 120 -22.31 12.04 1.74
CA GLU A 120 -21.82 12.80 2.88
C GLU A 120 -20.71 12.07 3.63
N VAL A 121 -20.77 10.73 3.68
CA VAL A 121 -19.74 9.90 4.30
C VAL A 121 -18.48 9.93 3.45
N TYR A 122 -18.61 9.75 2.13
CA TYR A 122 -17.46 9.82 1.23
C TYR A 122 -16.77 11.18 1.30
N GLN A 123 -17.52 12.29 1.32
CA GLN A 123 -16.92 13.63 1.42
C GLN A 123 -16.16 13.80 2.74
N ARG A 124 -16.71 13.33 3.87
CA ARG A 124 -16.01 13.36 5.17
C ARG A 124 -14.68 12.62 5.12
N VAL A 125 -14.68 11.42 4.53
CA VAL A 125 -13.44 10.63 4.35
C VAL A 125 -12.47 11.39 3.44
N ALA A 126 -12.96 11.95 2.33
CA ALA A 126 -12.14 12.67 1.37
C ALA A 126 -11.49 13.93 1.98
N ASP A 127 -12.20 14.63 2.85
CA ASP A 127 -11.68 15.78 3.59
C ASP A 127 -10.61 15.34 4.61
N ALA A 128 -10.83 14.22 5.31
CA ALA A 128 -9.88 13.70 6.29
C ALA A 128 -8.59 13.15 5.67
N VAL A 129 -8.68 12.46 4.53
CA VAL A 129 -7.50 12.05 3.74
C VAL A 129 -6.73 13.28 3.23
N GLY A 130 -7.45 14.39 3.01
CA GLY A 130 -6.91 15.64 2.53
C GLY A 130 -6.68 15.63 1.01
N PRO A 131 -6.16 16.73 0.44
CA PRO A 131 -5.83 16.81 -0.97
C PRO A 131 -4.64 15.90 -1.31
N GLY A 132 -4.58 15.45 -2.58
CA GLY A 132 -3.37 14.84 -3.12
C GLY A 132 -2.24 15.86 -3.25
N PRO A 133 -1.03 15.44 -3.66
CA PRO A 133 0.08 16.35 -3.89
C PRO A 133 -0.32 17.45 -4.89
N ASP A 134 -0.06 18.70 -4.53
CA ASP A 134 -0.31 19.85 -5.40
C ASP A 134 0.73 19.82 -6.55
N PRO A 135 0.29 19.75 -7.83
CA PRO A 135 1.22 19.67 -8.96
C PRO A 135 2.09 20.92 -9.13
N VAL A 136 1.73 22.03 -8.49
CA VAL A 136 2.48 23.30 -8.56
C VAL A 136 3.55 23.38 -7.48
N VAL A 137 3.40 22.63 -6.38
CA VAL A 137 4.40 22.61 -5.30
C VAL A 137 5.53 21.65 -5.69
N PRO A 138 6.77 22.15 -5.85
CA PRO A 138 7.89 21.27 -6.16
C PRO A 138 8.11 20.30 -5.00
N GLN A 139 8.20 19.01 -5.31
CA GLN A 139 8.51 18.00 -4.32
C GLN A 139 10.01 18.04 -3.98
N PRO A 140 10.38 17.79 -2.72
CA PRO A 140 11.79 17.65 -2.35
C PRO A 140 12.42 16.49 -3.13
N GLU A 141 13.65 16.71 -3.60
CA GLU A 141 14.46 15.65 -4.20
C GLU A 141 15.17 14.89 -3.09
N TRP A 142 14.98 13.57 -3.06
CA TRP A 142 15.58 12.67 -2.09
C TRP A 142 16.68 11.85 -2.74
N MET A 143 17.79 11.68 -2.02
CA MET A 143 18.83 10.72 -2.36
C MET A 143 18.55 9.42 -1.63
N VAL A 144 18.65 8.29 -2.34
CA VAL A 144 18.38 6.96 -1.80
C VAL A 144 19.54 6.04 -2.18
N SER A 145 20.14 5.37 -1.21
CA SER A 145 21.22 4.40 -1.44
C SER A 145 21.07 3.14 -0.61
N LEU A 146 21.63 2.04 -1.11
CA LEU A 146 21.95 0.86 -0.30
C LEU A 146 23.45 0.89 -0.02
N ASP A 147 23.84 0.81 1.24
CA ASP A 147 25.24 0.69 1.64
C ASP A 147 25.46 -0.68 2.29
N LEU A 148 26.31 -1.50 1.68
CA LEU A 148 26.57 -2.87 2.12
C LEU A 148 28.08 -3.10 2.22
N PRO A 149 28.61 -3.44 3.42
CA PRO A 149 30.02 -3.75 3.58
C PRO A 149 30.31 -5.12 2.95
N ILE A 150 30.92 -5.11 1.76
CA ILE A 150 31.20 -6.32 0.99
C ILE A 150 32.71 -6.56 0.90
N GLU A 151 33.15 -7.68 1.46
CA GLU A 151 34.50 -8.19 1.28
C GLU A 151 34.61 -9.00 -0.02
N ALA A 152 35.54 -8.63 -0.90
CA ALA A 152 35.75 -9.31 -2.18
C ALA A 152 37.21 -9.20 -2.65
N SER A 153 37.64 -10.12 -3.50
CA SER A 153 38.99 -10.10 -4.08
C SER A 153 39.17 -9.03 -5.16
N SER A 154 38.07 -8.45 -5.68
CA SER A 154 38.09 -7.36 -6.66
C SER A 154 36.82 -6.52 -6.64
N PRO A 155 36.85 -5.27 -7.15
CA PRO A 155 35.66 -4.42 -7.27
C PRO A 155 34.53 -5.06 -8.09
N ALA A 156 34.87 -5.79 -9.17
CA ALA A 156 33.86 -6.45 -10.01
C ALA A 156 33.19 -7.62 -9.29
N GLU A 157 33.91 -8.32 -8.40
CA GLU A 157 33.33 -9.35 -7.55
C GLU A 157 32.41 -8.75 -6.48
N ALA A 158 32.82 -7.65 -5.84
CA ALA A 158 31.97 -6.93 -4.89
C ALA A 158 30.61 -6.55 -5.50
N VAL A 159 30.59 -6.07 -6.74
CA VAL A 159 29.33 -5.76 -7.47
C VAL A 159 28.47 -7.00 -7.71
N ARG A 160 29.07 -8.16 -8.00
CA ARG A 160 28.30 -9.41 -8.16
C ARG A 160 27.69 -9.86 -6.84
N ILE A 161 28.45 -9.75 -5.74
CA ILE A 161 27.96 -10.07 -4.39
C ILE A 161 26.84 -9.09 -3.99
N PHE A 162 27.01 -7.79 -4.25
CA PHE A 162 25.99 -6.76 -4.02
C PHE A 162 24.66 -7.14 -4.66
N TRP A 163 24.64 -7.41 -5.97
CA TRP A 163 23.41 -7.78 -6.66
C TRP A 163 22.84 -9.14 -6.19
N THR A 164 23.70 -10.03 -5.69
CA THR A 164 23.25 -11.27 -5.05
C THR A 164 22.47 -10.96 -3.78
N TYR A 165 22.99 -10.09 -2.91
CA TYR A 165 22.31 -9.66 -1.67
C TYR A 165 21.03 -8.88 -1.95
N VAL A 166 21.05 -7.92 -2.87
CA VAL A 166 19.84 -7.18 -3.27
C VAL A 166 18.72 -8.11 -3.71
N ARG A 167 19.06 -9.14 -4.48
CA ARG A 167 18.07 -10.13 -4.93
C ARG A 167 17.59 -11.06 -3.83
N GLN A 168 18.46 -11.48 -2.92
CA GLN A 168 18.14 -12.50 -1.90
C GLN A 168 17.38 -11.92 -0.71
N LEU A 169 17.80 -10.74 -0.24
CA LEU A 169 17.29 -10.11 0.97
C LEU A 169 16.14 -9.15 0.65
N GLY A 170 16.31 -8.36 -0.42
CA GLY A 170 15.29 -7.42 -0.88
C GLY A 170 14.90 -6.35 0.16
N PRO A 171 13.82 -5.60 -0.08
CA PRO A 171 13.45 -4.44 0.72
C PRO A 171 12.87 -4.75 2.12
N ARG A 172 12.70 -6.03 2.46
CA ARG A 172 12.27 -6.45 3.82
C ARG A 172 13.44 -6.53 4.80
N GLU A 173 14.65 -6.74 4.29
CA GLU A 173 15.84 -6.99 5.09
C GLU A 173 16.95 -5.97 4.83
N LEU A 174 16.94 -5.30 3.67
CA LEU A 174 17.95 -4.31 3.31
C LEU A 174 17.51 -2.89 3.69
N PRO A 175 18.31 -2.16 4.49
CA PRO A 175 18.04 -0.76 4.79
C PRO A 175 18.35 0.12 3.57
N ALA A 176 17.38 0.94 3.18
CA ALA A 176 17.57 2.04 2.25
C ALA A 176 17.93 3.30 3.03
N PHE A 177 19.10 3.87 2.78
CA PHE A 177 19.52 5.13 3.38
C PHE A 177 18.95 6.29 2.57
N VAL A 178 18.21 7.18 3.23
CA VAL A 178 17.48 8.29 2.60
C VAL A 178 17.93 9.61 3.23
N TRP A 179 18.15 10.63 2.39
CA TRP A 179 18.42 12.00 2.83
C TRP A 179 17.95 13.03 1.80
N PRO A 180 17.68 14.29 2.20
CA PRO A 180 17.37 15.35 1.27
C PRO A 180 18.58 15.67 0.38
N ARG A 181 18.35 15.93 -0.91
CA ARG A 181 19.44 16.37 -1.79
C ARG A 181 20.08 17.65 -1.25
N GLY A 182 21.40 17.59 -1.05
CA GLY A 182 22.19 18.70 -0.52
C GLY A 182 22.37 18.68 1.00
N ASP A 183 21.81 17.70 1.70
CA ASP A 183 22.00 17.48 3.14
C ASP A 183 22.28 16.01 3.44
N GLU A 184 23.50 15.55 3.11
CA GLU A 184 23.97 14.18 3.37
C GLU A 184 24.04 13.84 4.87
N THR A 185 24.12 14.85 5.74
CA THR A 185 24.19 14.64 7.19
C THR A 185 22.86 14.25 7.83
N ALA A 186 21.74 14.48 7.13
CA ALA A 186 20.40 14.09 7.54
C ALA A 186 20.04 12.64 7.17
N MET A 187 21.03 11.81 6.83
CA MET A 187 20.81 10.41 6.44
C MET A 187 20.10 9.61 7.54
N ARG A 188 19.08 8.86 7.12
CA ARG A 188 18.31 7.92 7.94
C ARG A 188 18.10 6.61 7.19
N PRO A 189 18.20 5.45 7.86
CA PRO A 189 17.88 4.18 7.23
C PRO A 189 16.37 3.95 7.27
N TYR A 190 15.87 3.30 6.23
CA TYR A 190 14.49 2.87 6.12
C TYR A 190 14.46 1.38 5.80
N VAL A 191 13.71 0.61 6.58
CA VAL A 191 13.41 -0.80 6.31
C VAL A 191 11.89 -0.90 6.21
N LEU A 192 11.39 -1.57 5.16
CA LEU A 192 9.94 -1.65 4.89
C LEU A 192 9.19 -0.31 4.77
N GLY A 193 9.90 0.77 4.43
CA GLY A 193 9.32 2.13 4.35
C GLY A 193 9.18 2.83 5.72
N GLU A 194 9.64 2.21 6.80
CA GLU A 194 9.67 2.78 8.13
C GLU A 194 11.11 3.16 8.50
N GLU A 195 11.28 4.29 9.18
CA GLU A 195 12.58 4.71 9.70
C GLU A 195 13.03 3.68 10.74
N HIS A 196 14.25 3.17 10.59
CA HIS A 196 14.83 2.21 11.52
C HIS A 196 15.90 2.87 12.36
N GLU A 197 15.98 2.57 13.66
CA GLU A 197 17.06 3.11 14.49
C GLU A 197 18.40 2.49 14.09
N MET A 198 19.45 3.32 14.07
CA MET A 198 20.79 2.96 13.58
C MET A 198 21.67 2.30 14.65
N ASP A 199 21.25 2.28 15.92
CA ASP A 199 22.08 1.85 17.04
C ASP A 199 21.43 0.74 17.87
N PRO A 200 21.84 -0.54 17.71
CA PRO A 200 21.36 -1.62 18.56
C PRO A 200 21.89 -1.53 20.02
N GLU A 201 22.82 -0.61 20.34
CA GLU A 201 23.32 -0.43 21.72
C GLU A 201 22.50 0.60 22.55
N GLU A 202 21.51 1.31 21.97
CA GLU A 202 20.67 2.28 22.70
C GLU A 202 19.37 1.68 23.27
N GLU A 203 19.00 0.42 22.94
CA GLU A 203 17.79 -0.24 23.47
C GLU A 203 17.90 -0.70 24.95
N ASP A 204 19.09 -0.67 25.54
CA ASP A 204 19.38 -1.21 26.89
C ASP A 204 19.74 -0.15 27.98
N GLU A 205 19.48 1.16 27.77
CA GLU A 205 19.68 2.22 28.80
C GLU A 205 18.40 2.67 29.55
#